data_AF-A0A455U7V2-F1
#
_entry.id   AF-A0A455U7V2-F1
#
_cell.length_a   1.000
_cell.length_b   1.000
_cell.length_c   1.000
_cell.angle_alpha   90.00
_cell.angle_beta   90.00
_cell.angle_gamma   90.00
#
_symmetry.space_group_name_H-M   'P 1'
#
loop_
_entity.id
_entity.type
_entity.pdbx_description
1 polymer ?
#
loop_
_entity_poly.entity_id
_entity_poly.type
_entity_poly.pdbx_seq_one_letter_code
_entity_poly.pdbx_strand_id
1 'polypeptide(L)'
;MLRIDRDGNAAEGNEPPEGFDPRIYTYGHRNVQGITFHPDTGQPIVTEHGPWHSDEVNALVNGGNSGWDPRPNMAGRGDCPDDYCGYEPNQGEGMDPKERAAYMPVTDTETYPDAMQPAWGNDGLSQGISSAEFLTGEQWGEWDGRLLVGFWGLALAEHPSGNASTSWILRRMAFRSMTLPKCHHPWGCTFPLDSARAGWRPVYSR
;
A
#
# COMPACT_ATOMS: atom_id res chain seq x y z
N MET A 1 7.83 7.80 -5.10
CA MET A 1 8.40 8.49 -3.93
C MET A 1 9.72 9.15 -4.30
N LEU A 2 10.00 10.33 -3.74
CA LEU A 2 11.27 11.03 -3.93
C LEU A 2 12.14 10.92 -2.68
N ARG A 3 13.45 10.84 -2.86
CA ARG A 3 14.45 10.96 -1.79
C ARG A 3 15.45 12.04 -2.19
N ILE A 4 15.43 13.13 -1.45
CA ILE A 4 16.17 14.36 -1.75
C ILE A 4 17.05 14.76 -0.56
N ASP A 5 18.11 15.51 -0.83
CA ASP A 5 18.88 16.19 0.21
C ASP A 5 18.13 17.46 0.71
N ARG A 6 18.75 18.19 1.64
CA ARG A 6 18.16 19.40 2.23
C ARG A 6 18.13 20.60 1.29
N ASP A 7 18.88 20.53 0.19
CA ASP A 7 18.95 21.57 -0.83
C ASP A 7 18.00 21.26 -2.01
N GLY A 8 17.30 20.12 -1.96
CA GLY A 8 16.32 19.70 -2.97
C GLY A 8 16.91 18.89 -4.12
N ASN A 9 18.21 18.55 -4.07
CA ASN A 9 18.85 17.70 -5.06
C ASN A 9 18.56 16.22 -4.78
N ALA A 10 18.89 15.36 -5.75
CA ALA A 10 18.85 13.92 -5.54
C ALA A 10 19.77 13.51 -4.39
N ALA A 11 19.23 12.74 -3.44
CA ALA A 11 20.05 12.21 -2.36
C ALA A 11 21.10 11.23 -2.89
N GLU A 12 22.28 11.21 -2.27
CA GLU A 12 23.34 10.27 -2.62
C GLU A 12 22.86 8.81 -2.49
N GLY A 13 23.21 8.00 -3.50
CA GLY A 13 22.87 6.58 -3.56
C GLY A 13 21.45 6.26 -4.03
N ASN A 14 20.67 7.22 -4.56
CA ASN A 14 19.44 6.87 -5.28
C ASN A 14 19.78 6.04 -6.54
N GLU A 15 18.96 5.03 -6.83
CA GLU A 15 19.13 4.12 -7.97
C GLU A 15 17.86 4.03 -8.85
N PRO A 16 17.33 5.16 -9.38
CA PRO A 16 16.17 5.09 -10.24
C PRO A 16 16.50 4.42 -11.58
N PRO A 17 15.49 3.91 -12.31
CA PRO A 17 15.68 3.39 -13.66
C PRO A 17 16.34 4.40 -14.60
N GLU A 18 17.01 3.91 -15.63
CA GLU A 18 17.65 4.78 -16.62
C GLU A 18 16.64 5.75 -17.26
N GLY A 19 17.02 7.02 -17.38
CA GLY A 19 16.18 8.08 -17.93
C GLY A 19 15.14 8.68 -16.97
N PHE A 20 15.02 8.16 -15.76
CA PHE A 20 14.15 8.74 -14.73
C PHE A 20 14.83 9.93 -14.02
N ASP A 21 14.02 10.77 -13.38
CA ASP A 21 14.54 11.85 -12.53
C ASP A 21 15.40 11.25 -11.39
N PRO A 22 16.64 11.72 -11.16
CA PRO A 22 17.56 11.15 -10.17
C PRO A 22 17.04 11.24 -8.72
N ARG A 23 16.04 12.09 -8.46
CA ARG A 23 15.41 12.23 -7.14
C ARG A 23 14.44 11.08 -6.82
N ILE A 24 14.08 10.27 -7.81
CA ILE A 24 13.16 9.14 -7.62
C ILE A 24 13.85 8.06 -6.79
N TYR A 25 13.18 7.66 -5.70
CA TYR A 25 13.59 6.53 -4.88
C TYR A 25 12.80 5.28 -5.24
N THR A 26 11.48 5.41 -5.42
CA THR A 26 10.59 4.37 -5.94
C THR A 26 9.55 4.99 -6.87
N TYR A 27 8.98 4.19 -7.77
CA TYR A 27 7.99 4.64 -8.75
C TYR A 27 6.82 3.66 -8.83
N GLY A 28 5.83 3.92 -9.69
CA GLY A 28 4.67 3.05 -9.84
C GLY A 28 3.73 3.06 -8.64
N HIS A 29 3.58 4.22 -7.98
CA HIS A 29 2.62 4.43 -6.89
C HIS A 29 1.35 5.09 -7.42
N ARG A 30 0.21 4.75 -6.82
CA ARG A 30 -1.09 5.40 -6.96
C ARG A 30 -1.25 6.62 -6.06
N ASN A 31 -1.33 6.40 -4.75
CA ASN A 31 -1.79 7.42 -3.79
C ASN A 31 -1.32 7.14 -2.37
N VAL A 32 -0.01 7.30 -2.16
CA VAL A 32 0.65 7.18 -0.85
C VAL A 32 0.19 8.28 0.11
N GLN A 33 -0.22 7.91 1.33
CA GLN A 33 -0.70 8.84 2.36
C GLN A 33 0.22 8.92 3.58
N GLY A 34 0.81 7.81 3.99
CA GLY A 34 1.68 7.73 5.15
C GLY A 34 3.07 7.22 4.79
N ILE A 35 4.05 7.63 5.58
CA ILE A 35 5.41 7.11 5.54
C ILE A 35 5.94 7.03 6.98
N THR A 36 6.60 5.92 7.30
CA THR A 36 7.38 5.75 8.53
C THR A 36 8.65 4.96 8.20
N PHE A 37 9.53 4.78 9.18
CA PHE A 37 10.81 4.09 8.99
C PHE A 37 10.93 2.95 9.98
N HIS A 38 11.34 1.78 9.50
CA HIS A 38 11.58 0.64 10.38
C HIS A 38 12.70 0.99 11.39
N PRO A 39 12.49 0.86 12.71
CA PRO A 39 13.41 1.40 13.72
C PRO A 39 14.80 0.76 13.69
N ASP A 40 14.89 -0.54 13.37
CA ASP A 40 16.19 -1.24 13.32
C ASP A 40 16.96 -1.05 12.00
N THR A 41 16.26 -0.93 10.86
CA THR A 41 16.88 -1.00 9.52
C THR A 41 16.88 0.35 8.81
N GLY A 42 16.08 1.31 9.26
CA GLY A 42 15.83 2.57 8.56
C GLY A 42 15.08 2.40 7.24
N GLN A 43 14.54 1.21 6.95
CA GLN A 43 13.81 0.98 5.70
C GLN A 43 12.52 1.82 5.68
N PRO A 44 12.27 2.62 4.63
CA PRO A 44 11.03 3.37 4.51
C PRO A 44 9.85 2.44 4.22
N ILE A 45 8.76 2.66 4.93
CA ILE A 45 7.49 1.93 4.78
C ILE A 45 6.41 2.95 4.53
N VAL A 46 5.57 2.69 3.53
CA VAL A 46 4.47 3.58 3.16
C VAL A 46 3.13 2.87 3.25
N THR A 47 2.09 3.66 3.45
CA THR A 47 0.69 3.24 3.31
C THR A 47 0.12 3.91 2.07
N GLU A 48 -0.61 3.13 1.29
CA GLU A 48 -1.05 3.52 -0.03
C GLU A 48 -2.51 3.21 -0.24
N HIS A 49 -3.28 4.24 -0.58
CA HIS A 49 -4.67 4.04 -0.98
C HIS A 49 -4.71 3.31 -2.30
N GLY A 50 -5.39 2.17 -2.32
CA GLY A 50 -5.92 1.64 -3.57
C GLY A 50 -7.10 2.49 -4.06
N PRO A 51 -7.70 2.15 -5.21
CA PRO A 51 -8.93 2.79 -5.67
C PRO A 51 -10.09 2.49 -4.70
N TRP A 52 -11.18 1.87 -5.11
CA TRP A 52 -12.21 1.38 -4.16
C TRP A 52 -11.91 -0.02 -3.63
N HIS A 53 -10.70 -0.51 -3.84
CA HIS A 53 -10.22 -1.81 -3.39
C HIS A 53 -8.72 -1.70 -3.03
N SER A 54 -8.19 -2.71 -2.36
CA SER A 54 -6.75 -2.96 -2.14
C SER A 54 -5.91 -1.79 -1.61
N ASP A 55 -6.21 -1.30 -0.40
CA ASP A 55 -5.21 -0.51 0.33
C ASP A 55 -3.96 -1.37 0.64
N GLU A 56 -2.77 -0.79 0.54
CA GLU A 56 -1.50 -1.51 0.69
C GLU A 56 -0.54 -0.85 1.70
N VAL A 57 0.29 -1.68 2.33
CA VAL A 57 1.49 -1.26 3.05
C VAL A 57 2.70 -1.77 2.27
N ASN A 58 3.55 -0.86 1.83
CA ASN A 58 4.69 -1.16 0.97
C ASN A 58 6.01 -0.86 1.70
N ALA A 59 6.90 -1.85 1.80
CA ALA A 59 8.26 -1.67 2.27
C ALA A 59 9.14 -1.28 1.07
N LEU A 60 9.57 -0.02 1.03
CA LEU A 60 10.22 0.53 -0.15
C LEU A 60 11.64 0.00 -0.31
N VAL A 61 12.03 -0.23 -1.57
CA VAL A 61 13.38 -0.60 -2.00
C VAL A 61 13.85 0.42 -3.03
N ASN A 62 15.08 0.91 -2.89
CA ASN A 62 15.66 1.88 -3.81
C ASN A 62 15.60 1.39 -5.27
N GLY A 63 15.12 2.23 -6.19
CA GLY A 63 14.88 1.87 -7.59
C GLY A 63 13.64 1.01 -7.83
N GLY A 64 12.88 0.67 -6.79
CA GLY A 64 11.76 -0.27 -6.87
C GLY A 64 10.52 0.28 -7.59
N ASN A 65 9.87 -0.59 -8.35
CA ASN A 65 8.55 -0.37 -8.95
C ASN A 65 7.45 -0.85 -7.99
N SER A 66 6.47 -0.01 -7.64
CA SER A 66 5.33 -0.40 -6.80
C SER A 66 4.14 -0.94 -7.61
N GLY A 67 4.26 -1.05 -8.93
CA GLY A 67 3.36 -1.84 -9.78
C GLY A 67 2.06 -1.16 -10.22
N TRP A 68 1.76 0.07 -9.81
CA TRP A 68 0.55 0.77 -10.24
C TRP A 68 0.64 1.19 -11.71
N ASP A 69 -0.29 0.71 -12.54
CA ASP A 69 -0.41 1.08 -13.94
C ASP A 69 -1.85 1.19 -14.43
N PRO A 70 -2.44 2.38 -14.41
CA PRO A 70 -3.84 2.59 -14.79
C PRO A 70 -4.05 2.73 -16.29
N ARG A 71 -3.03 2.47 -17.14
CA ARG A 71 -3.18 2.64 -18.59
C ARG A 71 -4.14 1.59 -19.20
N PRO A 72 -4.84 1.94 -20.29
CA PRO A 72 -5.61 0.98 -21.09
C PRO A 72 -4.69 -0.04 -21.75
N ASN A 73 -5.26 -1.19 -22.12
CA ASN A 73 -4.55 -2.25 -22.84
C ASN A 73 -3.35 -2.86 -22.08
N MET A 74 -3.39 -2.80 -20.75
CA MET A 74 -2.43 -3.41 -19.82
C MET A 74 -3.13 -4.47 -18.96
N ALA A 75 -2.41 -5.50 -18.49
CA ALA A 75 -2.95 -6.57 -17.63
C ALA A 75 -4.28 -7.19 -18.14
N GLY A 76 -4.40 -7.38 -19.46
CA GLY A 76 -5.61 -7.93 -20.07
C GLY A 76 -6.82 -7.00 -20.11
N ARG A 77 -6.70 -5.74 -19.66
CA ARG A 77 -7.74 -4.70 -19.82
C ARG A 77 -7.82 -4.25 -21.28
N GLY A 78 -8.97 -3.70 -21.66
CA GLY A 78 -9.18 -3.05 -22.96
C GLY A 78 -9.01 -1.53 -22.88
N ASP A 79 -9.71 -0.84 -23.77
CA ASP A 79 -9.84 0.62 -23.73
C ASP A 79 -10.62 1.05 -22.47
N CYS A 80 -10.20 2.17 -21.88
CA CYS A 80 -10.78 2.70 -20.65
C CYS A 80 -11.27 4.13 -20.87
N PRO A 81 -12.32 4.58 -20.15
CA PRO A 81 -12.74 5.97 -20.18
C PRO A 81 -11.56 6.91 -19.90
N ASP A 82 -11.45 7.99 -20.68
CA ASP A 82 -10.41 9.01 -20.57
C ASP A 82 -8.96 8.45 -20.58
N ASP A 83 -8.73 7.28 -21.21
CA ASP A 83 -7.46 6.57 -21.21
C ASP A 83 -6.93 6.25 -19.78
N TYR A 84 -7.84 6.05 -18.82
CA TYR A 84 -7.50 5.78 -17.42
C TYR A 84 -8.41 4.69 -16.80
N CYS A 85 -7.84 3.52 -16.52
CA CYS A 85 -8.53 2.35 -15.97
C CYS A 85 -8.55 2.27 -14.44
N GLY A 86 -7.93 3.21 -13.72
CA GLY A 86 -7.74 3.12 -12.26
C GLY A 86 -9.03 3.14 -11.42
N TYR A 87 -10.16 3.12 -12.10
CA TYR A 87 -11.53 3.38 -11.68
C TYR A 87 -12.51 2.50 -12.45
N GLU A 88 -12.03 1.45 -13.12
CA GLU A 88 -12.81 0.41 -13.80
C GLU A 88 -12.81 -0.87 -12.94
N PRO A 89 -13.71 -1.85 -13.17
CA PRO A 89 -14.73 -1.91 -14.21
C PRO A 89 -16.09 -1.31 -13.81
N ASN A 90 -16.30 -0.93 -12.53
CA ASN A 90 -17.59 -0.40 -12.08
C ASN A 90 -17.47 0.45 -10.81
N GLN A 91 -17.76 1.75 -10.92
CA GLN A 91 -17.82 2.69 -9.79
C GLN A 91 -19.16 2.70 -9.06
N GLY A 92 -20.22 2.44 -9.83
CA GLY A 92 -21.58 2.79 -9.45
C GLY A 92 -22.35 1.65 -8.79
N GLU A 93 -21.91 0.42 -8.98
CA GLU A 93 -22.59 -0.78 -8.50
C GLU A 93 -21.65 -1.69 -7.69
N GLY A 94 -22.21 -2.45 -6.76
CA GLY A 94 -21.44 -3.36 -5.93
C GLY A 94 -20.94 -4.58 -6.72
N MET A 95 -19.63 -4.82 -6.67
CA MET A 95 -18.96 -6.00 -7.26
C MET A 95 -18.18 -6.76 -6.18
N ASP A 96 -17.83 -8.03 -6.34
CA ASP A 96 -16.96 -8.68 -5.36
C ASP A 96 -15.59 -7.94 -5.26
N PRO A 97 -15.08 -7.62 -4.05
CA PRO A 97 -13.81 -6.92 -3.90
C PRO A 97 -12.61 -7.63 -4.56
N LYS A 98 -12.62 -8.96 -4.63
CA LYS A 98 -11.55 -9.74 -5.28
C LYS A 98 -11.62 -9.63 -6.79
N GLU A 99 -12.82 -9.65 -7.37
CA GLU A 99 -13.01 -9.45 -8.81
C GLU A 99 -12.54 -8.06 -9.22
N ARG A 100 -12.86 -7.03 -8.42
CA ARG A 100 -12.36 -5.66 -8.63
C ARG A 100 -10.84 -5.58 -8.54
N ALA A 101 -10.27 -6.14 -7.47
CA ALA A 101 -8.83 -6.13 -7.26
C ALA A 101 -8.05 -6.88 -8.35
N ALA A 102 -8.63 -7.95 -8.91
CA ALA A 102 -8.03 -8.68 -10.02
C ALA A 102 -8.05 -7.87 -11.33
N TYR A 103 -9.09 -7.06 -11.57
CA TYR A 103 -9.18 -6.25 -12.78
C TYR A 103 -8.17 -5.09 -12.83
N MET A 104 -7.98 -4.39 -11.71
CA MET A 104 -7.12 -3.20 -11.61
C MET A 104 -6.23 -3.25 -10.37
N PRO A 105 -5.32 -4.23 -10.23
CA PRO A 105 -4.51 -4.39 -9.02
C PRO A 105 -3.69 -3.13 -8.70
N VAL A 106 -3.48 -2.85 -7.41
CA VAL A 106 -2.61 -1.73 -7.01
C VAL A 106 -1.16 -2.06 -7.35
N THR A 107 -0.71 -3.24 -6.97
CA THR A 107 0.53 -3.84 -7.45
C THR A 107 0.25 -4.86 -8.56
N ASP A 108 0.44 -4.48 -9.84
CA ASP A 108 0.27 -5.36 -11.00
C ASP A 108 1.51 -6.24 -11.24
N THR A 109 1.57 -7.38 -10.54
CA THR A 109 2.69 -8.33 -10.64
C THR A 109 2.65 -9.21 -11.88
N GLU A 110 1.53 -9.24 -12.60
CA GLU A 110 1.44 -9.98 -13.87
C GLU A 110 2.13 -9.21 -14.99
N THR A 111 1.87 -7.90 -15.06
CA THR A 111 2.55 -7.00 -16.02
C THR A 111 3.98 -6.70 -15.58
N TYR A 112 4.21 -6.53 -14.28
CA TYR A 112 5.51 -6.20 -13.69
C TYR A 112 5.95 -7.28 -12.69
N PRO A 113 6.53 -8.41 -13.15
CA PRO A 113 6.96 -9.49 -12.27
C PRO A 113 7.97 -9.08 -11.19
N ASP A 114 8.77 -8.05 -11.48
CA ASP A 114 9.78 -7.51 -10.57
C ASP A 114 9.25 -6.35 -9.69
N ALA A 115 7.93 -6.09 -9.70
CA ALA A 115 7.33 -5.12 -8.79
C ALA A 115 7.55 -5.52 -7.33
N MET A 116 7.78 -4.51 -6.49
CA MET A 116 7.85 -4.64 -5.05
C MET A 116 6.57 -5.29 -4.55
N GLN A 117 6.71 -6.39 -3.82
CA GLN A 117 5.56 -7.03 -3.22
C GLN A 117 5.08 -6.20 -2.03
N PRO A 118 3.77 -5.94 -1.91
CA PRO A 118 3.25 -5.28 -0.73
C PRO A 118 3.55 -6.14 0.50
N ALA A 119 4.05 -5.50 1.55
CA ALA A 119 4.23 -6.16 2.83
C ALA A 119 2.87 -6.59 3.40
N TRP A 120 1.82 -5.83 3.07
CA TRP A 120 0.45 -6.19 3.38
C TRP A 120 -0.54 -5.54 2.41
N GLY A 121 -1.65 -6.24 2.13
CA GLY A 121 -2.81 -5.70 1.44
C GLY A 121 -4.09 -5.87 2.26
N ASN A 122 -5.03 -4.94 2.14
CA ASN A 122 -6.27 -4.89 2.92
C ASN A 122 -7.36 -5.83 2.37
N ASP A 123 -6.99 -7.04 1.97
CA ASP A 123 -7.93 -8.09 1.50
C ASP A 123 -8.91 -7.62 0.40
N GLY A 124 -8.43 -6.78 -0.52
CA GLY A 124 -9.26 -6.21 -1.60
C GLY A 124 -10.17 -5.06 -1.15
N LEU A 125 -10.07 -4.58 0.08
CA LEU A 125 -10.84 -3.43 0.57
C LEU A 125 -10.02 -2.14 0.46
N SER A 126 -10.71 -1.04 0.18
CA SER A 126 -10.21 0.32 0.38
C SER A 126 -11.02 0.96 1.51
N GLN A 127 -10.35 1.34 2.59
CA GLN A 127 -10.98 1.89 3.81
C GLN A 127 -10.33 3.19 4.27
N GLY A 128 -9.48 3.78 3.43
CA GLY A 128 -8.80 5.02 3.74
C GLY A 128 -7.57 4.77 4.62
N ILE A 129 -6.64 3.90 4.19
CA ILE A 129 -5.36 3.71 4.88
C ILE A 129 -4.58 5.04 4.95
N SER A 130 -4.13 5.40 6.15
CA SER A 130 -3.60 6.74 6.42
C SER A 130 -2.23 6.67 7.09
N SER A 131 -2.03 7.30 8.25
CA SER A 131 -0.75 7.26 8.98
C SER A 131 -0.33 5.84 9.35
N ALA A 132 0.98 5.61 9.40
CA ALA A 132 1.57 4.44 10.03
C ALA A 132 2.73 4.84 10.95
N GLU A 133 2.96 4.07 12.01
CA GLU A 133 4.05 4.31 12.96
C GLU A 133 4.46 3.02 13.68
N PHE A 134 5.75 2.83 13.94
CA PHE A 134 6.21 1.72 14.79
C PHE A 134 6.03 2.03 16.27
N LEU A 135 5.44 1.09 17.00
CA LEU A 135 5.37 1.17 18.45
C LEU A 135 6.72 0.75 19.03
N THR A 136 7.39 1.66 19.75
CA THR A 136 8.71 1.41 20.35
C THR A 136 8.72 1.69 21.85
N GLY A 137 9.23 0.73 22.63
CA GLY A 137 9.47 0.84 24.07
C GLY A 137 8.59 -0.08 24.92
N GLU A 138 9.07 -0.39 26.13
CA GLU A 138 8.46 -1.35 27.06
C GLU A 138 7.00 -1.03 27.41
N GLN A 139 6.59 0.25 27.32
CA GLN A 139 5.21 0.67 27.58
C GLN A 139 4.18 0.02 26.64
N TRP A 140 4.61 -0.47 25.49
CA TRP A 140 3.75 -1.15 24.51
C TRP A 140 3.63 -2.66 24.74
N GLY A 141 4.41 -3.24 25.65
CA GLY A 141 4.34 -4.67 25.96
C GLY A 141 4.47 -5.56 24.73
N GLU A 142 3.52 -6.47 24.51
CA GLU A 142 3.49 -7.37 23.33
C GLU A 142 3.36 -6.65 21.96
N TRP A 143 3.08 -5.34 21.98
CA TRP A 143 2.97 -4.51 20.79
C TRP A 143 4.27 -3.78 20.44
N ASP A 144 5.29 -3.84 21.31
CA ASP A 144 6.61 -3.29 21.01
C ASP A 144 7.19 -3.93 19.73
N GLY A 145 7.71 -3.08 18.84
CA GLY A 145 8.20 -3.44 17.52
C GLY A 145 7.13 -3.66 16.45
N ARG A 146 5.84 -3.44 16.74
CA ARG A 146 4.78 -3.60 15.74
C ARG A 146 4.47 -2.31 14.99
N LEU A 147 4.18 -2.43 13.70
CA LEU A 147 3.70 -1.33 12.88
C LEU A 147 2.21 -1.09 13.14
N LEU A 148 1.87 0.08 13.68
CA LEU A 148 0.51 0.58 13.81
C LEU A 148 0.07 1.27 12.52
N VAL A 149 -1.10 0.92 11.99
CA VAL A 149 -1.67 1.57 10.80
C VAL A 149 -3.06 2.12 11.10
N GLY A 150 -3.29 3.38 10.72
CA GLY A 150 -4.57 4.06 10.88
C GLY A 150 -5.45 3.95 9.64
N PHE A 151 -6.75 3.75 9.84
CA PHE A 151 -7.76 3.78 8.79
C PHE A 151 -8.80 4.87 9.10
N TRP A 152 -9.22 5.62 8.07
CA TRP A 152 -10.30 6.60 8.21
C TRP A 152 -11.69 5.95 8.26
N GLY A 153 -11.79 4.68 7.86
CA GLY A 153 -13.06 3.96 7.86
C GLY A 153 -14.00 4.49 6.78
N LEU A 154 -13.45 4.80 5.59
CA LEU A 154 -14.25 5.09 4.40
C LEU A 154 -15.10 3.85 4.06
N ALA A 155 -16.28 3.78 4.66
CA ALA A 155 -17.32 2.84 4.27
C ALA A 155 -18.16 3.52 3.19
N LEU A 156 -17.91 3.18 1.92
CA LEU A 156 -18.88 3.43 0.86
C LEU A 156 -20.08 2.51 1.16
N ALA A 157 -21.26 3.09 1.41
CA ALA A 157 -22.30 2.45 2.22
C ALA A 157 -23.04 1.26 1.56
N GLU A 158 -23.57 0.41 2.45
CA GLU A 158 -24.78 -0.44 2.39
C GLU A 158 -25.12 -1.22 1.10
N HIS A 159 -24.37 -2.30 0.85
CA HIS A 159 -24.88 -3.48 0.15
C HIS A 159 -24.29 -4.74 0.81
N PRO A 160 -24.97 -5.91 0.79
CA PRO A 160 -24.39 -7.17 1.28
C PRO A 160 -23.06 -7.52 0.59
N SER A 161 -22.85 -6.99 -0.62
CA SER A 161 -21.68 -7.12 -1.48
C SER A 161 -20.67 -5.95 -1.38
N GLY A 162 -20.93 -4.95 -0.53
CA GLY A 162 -20.01 -3.84 -0.26
C GLY A 162 -19.91 -2.80 -1.39
N ASN A 163 -20.22 -1.55 -1.05
CA ASN A 163 -19.82 -0.31 -1.71
C ASN A 163 -20.57 0.12 -2.98
N ALA A 164 -21.52 1.05 -2.81
CA ALA A 164 -21.71 2.17 -3.73
C ALA A 164 -22.12 3.47 -2.99
N SER A 165 -21.56 4.60 -3.44
CA SER A 165 -21.93 6.00 -3.20
C SER A 165 -21.79 6.62 -1.79
N THR A 166 -20.96 7.67 -1.75
CA THR A 166 -20.80 8.78 -0.78
C THR A 166 -21.68 8.78 0.47
N SER A 167 -21.08 8.46 1.62
CA SER A 167 -21.45 9.04 2.91
C SER A 167 -20.23 9.07 3.83
N TRP A 168 -19.82 10.27 4.25
CA TRP A 168 -18.68 10.52 5.13
C TRP A 168 -19.01 10.14 6.58
N ILE A 169 -19.15 8.86 6.87
CA ILE A 169 -19.32 8.38 8.24
C ILE A 169 -17.98 7.86 8.73
N LEU A 170 -17.29 8.67 9.55
CA LEU A 170 -16.18 8.24 10.39
C LEU A 170 -16.68 7.16 11.35
N ARG A 171 -16.58 5.89 10.96
CA ARG A 171 -16.68 4.78 11.92
C ARG A 171 -15.29 4.62 12.56
N ARG A 172 -15.25 4.63 13.90
CA ARG A 172 -14.09 4.45 14.81
C ARG A 172 -12.77 4.12 14.11
N MET A 173 -11.71 4.89 14.39
CA MET A 173 -10.32 4.50 14.07
C MET A 173 -10.08 3.06 14.52
N ALA A 174 -9.89 2.17 13.56
CA ALA A 174 -9.46 0.81 13.81
C ALA A 174 -7.95 0.79 13.56
N PHE A 175 -7.20 0.34 14.56
CA PHE A 175 -5.78 0.13 14.40
C PHE A 175 -5.50 -1.34 14.20
N ARG A 176 -4.63 -1.64 13.22
CA ARG A 176 -4.09 -2.97 12.99
C ARG A 176 -2.58 -2.94 13.19
N SER A 177 -2.02 -4.03 13.74
CA SER A 177 -0.59 -4.17 13.98
C SER A 177 0.03 -5.26 13.12
N MET A 178 1.21 -5.03 12.55
CA MET A 178 1.99 -6.04 11.81
C MET A 178 3.41 -6.19 12.38
N THR A 179 3.92 -7.42 12.41
CA THR A 179 5.36 -7.69 12.60
C THR A 179 5.98 -7.84 11.23
N LEU A 180 6.90 -6.94 10.87
CA LEU A 180 7.71 -7.10 9.66
C LEU A 180 8.96 -7.93 10.01
N PRO A 181 9.37 -8.90 9.17
CA PRO A 181 10.60 -9.65 9.42
C PRO A 181 11.83 -8.75 9.38
N LYS A 182 12.83 -9.07 10.22
CA LYS A 182 14.13 -8.37 10.20
C LYS A 182 14.89 -8.73 8.93
N CYS A 183 15.17 -7.75 8.08
CA CYS A 183 15.98 -7.95 6.88
C CYS A 183 17.47 -7.94 7.27
N HIS A 184 18.16 -9.08 7.14
CA HIS A 184 19.57 -9.24 7.51
C HIS A 184 20.54 -9.23 6.31
N HIS A 185 20.13 -8.78 5.12
CA HIS A 185 21.00 -8.74 3.95
C HIS A 185 20.83 -7.49 3.07
N PRO A 186 21.92 -7.01 2.41
CA PRO A 186 21.92 -5.79 1.62
C PRO A 186 21.23 -5.90 0.25
N TRP A 187 20.63 -7.05 -0.10
CA TRP A 187 20.05 -7.33 -1.43
C TRP A 187 18.55 -7.67 -1.40
N GLY A 188 17.82 -7.12 -0.42
CA GLY A 188 16.35 -7.22 -0.38
C GLY A 188 15.81 -8.26 0.60
N CYS A 189 14.56 -8.04 1.00
CA CYS A 189 13.82 -8.91 1.91
C CYS A 189 13.11 -10.01 1.10
N THR A 190 13.47 -11.27 1.28
CA THR A 190 12.63 -12.39 0.83
C THR A 190 11.47 -12.57 1.80
N PHE A 191 10.27 -12.16 1.39
CA PHE A 191 9.02 -12.44 2.11
C PHE A 191 8.59 -13.88 1.82
N PRO A 192 8.31 -14.72 2.83
CA PRO A 192 7.69 -16.02 2.57
C PRO A 192 6.28 -15.79 2.03
N LEU A 193 5.95 -16.50 0.94
CA LEU A 193 4.66 -16.54 0.22
C LEU A 193 3.43 -16.96 1.06
N ASP A 194 3.56 -17.11 2.38
CA ASP A 194 2.45 -17.48 3.26
C ASP A 194 1.85 -16.23 3.90
N SER A 195 0.80 -15.72 3.27
CA SER A 195 -0.15 -14.71 3.79
C SER A 195 -0.94 -15.18 5.04
N ALA A 196 -0.49 -16.22 5.75
CA ALA A 196 -1.31 -16.95 6.72
C ALA A 196 -0.88 -16.87 8.20
N ARG A 197 0.21 -16.21 8.61
CA ARG A 197 0.60 -16.17 10.05
C ARG A 197 1.22 -14.87 10.58
N ALA A 198 0.81 -13.71 10.08
CA ALA A 198 0.87 -12.49 10.90
C ALA A 198 -0.39 -12.43 11.77
N GLY A 199 -0.27 -12.65 13.08
CA GLY A 199 -1.43 -12.67 13.99
C GLY A 199 -2.03 -11.28 14.19
N TRP A 200 -3.16 -11.01 13.53
CA TRP A 200 -3.93 -9.76 13.64
C TRP A 200 -4.73 -9.73 14.95
N ARG A 201 -4.61 -8.64 15.72
CA ARG A 201 -5.52 -8.34 16.83
C ARG A 201 -6.14 -6.97 16.59
N PRO A 202 -7.47 -6.85 16.48
CA PRO A 202 -8.12 -5.54 16.40
C PRO A 202 -7.90 -4.78 17.70
N VAL A 203 -7.42 -3.54 17.60
CA VAL A 203 -7.40 -2.61 18.73
C VAL A 203 -8.66 -1.76 18.65
N TYR A 204 -9.63 -2.08 19.52
CA TYR A 204 -10.73 -1.18 19.80
C TYR A 204 -10.31 -0.30 20.98
N SER A 205 -10.36 1.03 20.82
CA SER A 205 -10.42 1.90 22.00
C SER A 205 -11.68 1.49 22.79
N ARG A 206 -11.53 1.24 24.11
CA ARG A 206 -12.70 1.09 24.98
C ARG A 206 -13.49 2.39 24.94
#